data_AF-A0A0G1KH97-F1
#
_entry.id   AF-A0A0G1KH97-F1
#
_cell.length_a   1.000
_cell.length_b   1.000
_cell.length_c   1.000
_cell.angle_alpha   90.00
_cell.angle_beta   90.00
_cell.angle_gamma   90.00
#
_symmetry.space_group_name_H-M   'P 1'
#
loop_
_entity.id
_entity.type
_entity.pdbx_description
1 polymer ?
#
loop_
_entity_poly.entity_id
_entity_poly.type
_entity_poly.pdbx_seq_one_letter_code
_entity_poly.pdbx_strand_id
1 'polypeptide(L)'
;MVRQHEILGMNARNFLFQSRYNRLKAKRIADSKLLTKQVLKQAKLATPKLYKQFKTESKVNQFDLTKLPDSFVVKPSQGLGGEGILVVDKRDDDGWLAVDGRRLTTQDLRLHILDILAGRYSMLDLPDRAFIEERVRVHPRFEAIACQGTPDVGVLVFNQVPVMAFLRLPTKESHGKANMFQGAIACGIDIASGVTTSAVRYTDEIKFFPETRRKLAGITIPRWDEVLELAVKAAEASGLGYCRVDVALQPRTTKTGKLKSTPMVLEINAQPGLKIQLANKAGLLNRLKRVEGLKVKTVKQGIEIGKQLFSMREEEGVVRIGIFEDVEVVDIFGDRHPLKAKLDTGAFRTSIDEVLAKKLGLMDPENILWERHYHSALGREERRVVGITFYLKGKKIKTAASVTDRSKLKRPMIVGRRDLLGFAIRVKESEAGQEA
;
A
#
# COMPACT_ATOMS: atom_id res chain seq x y z
N MET A 1 -7.73 -19.69 -4.17
CA MET A 1 -9.04 -19.07 -4.51
C MET A 1 -9.54 -18.25 -3.31
N VAL A 2 -9.97 -17.00 -3.52
CA VAL A 2 -10.48 -16.12 -2.43
C VAL A 2 -11.88 -16.55 -2.02
N ARG A 3 -12.15 -16.69 -0.72
CA ARG A 3 -13.49 -17.07 -0.24
C ARG A 3 -14.37 -15.82 -0.09
N GLN A 4 -15.65 -15.93 -0.39
CA GLN A 4 -16.58 -14.79 -0.40
C GLN A 4 -16.62 -14.04 0.96
N HIS A 5 -16.55 -14.77 2.09
CA HIS A 5 -16.52 -14.18 3.42
C HIS A 5 -15.23 -13.42 3.77
N GLU A 6 -14.21 -13.46 2.91
CA GLU A 6 -12.97 -12.70 3.05
C GLU A 6 -13.02 -11.35 2.31
N ILE A 7 -13.99 -11.18 1.41
CA ILE A 7 -14.20 -9.95 0.66
C ILE A 7 -14.87 -8.92 1.56
N LEU A 8 -14.31 -7.71 1.59
CA LEU A 8 -14.94 -6.57 2.24
C LEU A 8 -15.95 -5.91 1.27
N GLY A 9 -17.18 -5.70 1.73
CA GLY A 9 -18.19 -4.88 1.05
C GLY A 9 -18.18 -3.41 1.51
N MET A 10 -18.80 -2.51 0.73
CA MET A 10 -18.79 -1.06 1.01
C MET A 10 -19.45 -0.70 2.35
N ASN A 11 -20.61 -1.31 2.65
CA ASN A 11 -21.32 -1.07 3.92
C ASN A 11 -20.49 -1.56 5.12
N ALA A 12 -19.93 -2.77 5.02
CA ALA A 12 -19.05 -3.33 6.04
C ALA A 12 -17.79 -2.46 6.25
N ARG A 13 -17.17 -1.95 5.17
CA ARG A 13 -16.05 -1.01 5.25
C ARG A 13 -16.43 0.23 6.06
N ASN A 14 -17.56 0.85 5.72
CA ASN A 14 -18.00 2.09 6.34
C ASN A 14 -18.30 1.89 7.84
N PHE A 15 -19.02 0.81 8.17
CA PHE A 15 -19.48 0.54 9.52
C PHE A 15 -18.41 -0.06 10.44
N LEU A 16 -17.63 -1.04 9.97
CA LEU A 16 -16.67 -1.75 10.82
C LEU A 16 -15.34 -1.01 10.96
N PHE A 17 -14.92 -0.29 9.92
CA PHE A 17 -13.59 0.31 9.86
C PHE A 17 -13.64 1.84 9.83
N GLN A 18 -14.32 2.43 8.84
CA GLN A 18 -14.24 3.87 8.62
C GLN A 18 -14.88 4.69 9.76
N SER A 19 -16.07 4.35 10.23
CA SER A 19 -16.74 5.05 11.34
C SER A 19 -15.99 4.86 12.67
N ARG A 20 -15.48 3.65 12.91
CA ARG A 20 -14.83 3.26 14.14
C ARG A 20 -13.41 3.81 14.30
N TYR A 21 -12.63 3.83 13.22
CA TYR A 21 -11.18 4.15 13.28
C TYR A 21 -10.83 5.52 12.71
N ASN A 22 -11.76 6.24 12.07
CA ASN A 22 -11.52 7.59 11.59
C ASN A 22 -12.44 8.59 12.31
N ARG A 23 -11.84 9.47 13.11
CA ARG A 23 -12.56 10.59 13.75
C ARG A 23 -13.03 11.60 12.70
N LEU A 24 -14.11 12.33 12.98
CA LEU A 24 -14.66 13.35 12.06
C LEU A 24 -13.60 14.39 11.63
N LYS A 25 -12.78 14.86 12.58
CA LYS A 25 -11.68 15.79 12.29
C LYS A 25 -10.67 15.21 11.29
N ALA A 26 -10.32 13.93 11.43
CA ALA A 26 -9.38 13.25 10.54
C ALA A 26 -9.97 13.07 9.13
N LYS A 27 -11.26 12.73 9.03
CA LYS A 27 -11.98 12.67 7.73
C LYS A 27 -11.96 14.03 7.03
N ARG A 28 -12.29 15.11 7.74
CA ARG A 28 -12.25 16.48 7.20
C ARG A 28 -10.87 16.89 6.67
N ILE A 29 -9.79 16.40 7.29
CA ILE A 29 -8.43 16.63 6.78
C ILE A 29 -8.26 15.95 5.41
N ALA A 30 -8.64 14.68 5.29
CA ALA A 30 -8.56 13.91 4.05
C ALA A 30 -9.43 14.47 2.92
N ASP A 31 -10.63 14.96 3.26
CA ASP A 31 -11.58 15.49 2.28
C ASP A 31 -11.08 16.81 1.63
N SER A 32 -10.08 17.48 2.21
CA SER A 32 -9.48 18.68 1.65
C SER A 32 -8.01 18.47 1.29
N LYS A 33 -7.71 18.52 -0.02
CA LYS A 33 -6.33 18.41 -0.55
C LYS A 33 -5.37 19.42 0.10
N LEU A 34 -5.86 20.63 0.39
CA LEU A 34 -5.09 21.70 1.02
C LEU A 34 -4.83 21.44 2.51
N LEU A 35 -5.83 20.99 3.27
CA LEU A 35 -5.65 20.65 4.69
C LEU A 35 -4.72 19.45 4.84
N THR A 36 -4.91 18.42 4.01
CA THR A 36 -4.00 17.27 3.93
C THR A 36 -2.56 17.73 3.71
N LYS A 37 -2.30 18.59 2.70
CA LYS A 37 -0.96 19.14 2.46
C LYS A 37 -0.39 19.90 3.65
N GLN A 38 -1.21 20.72 4.31
CA GLN A 38 -0.77 21.47 5.47
C GLN A 38 -0.31 20.55 6.62
N VAL A 39 -1.11 19.52 6.92
CA VAL A 39 -0.80 18.52 7.95
C VAL A 39 0.47 17.75 7.60
N LEU A 40 0.59 17.28 6.35
CA LEU A 40 1.76 16.55 5.88
C LEU A 40 3.03 17.42 5.90
N LYS A 41 2.93 18.70 5.54
CA LYS A 41 4.05 19.64 5.61
C LYS A 41 4.51 19.88 7.05
N GLN A 42 3.57 20.00 8.00
CA GLN A 42 3.90 20.11 9.44
C GLN A 42 4.61 18.86 9.94
N ALA A 43 4.23 17.68 9.45
CA ALA A 43 4.90 16.41 9.72
C ALA A 43 6.19 16.20 8.91
N LYS A 44 6.65 17.19 8.13
CA LYS A 44 7.84 17.13 7.25
C LYS A 44 7.78 15.98 6.23
N LEU A 45 6.58 15.62 5.78
CA LEU A 45 6.36 14.59 4.77
C LEU A 45 6.36 15.20 3.37
N ALA A 46 6.97 14.48 2.42
CA ALA A 46 7.13 14.95 1.06
C ALA A 46 5.77 15.02 0.34
N THR A 47 5.45 16.21 -0.17
CA THR A 47 4.25 16.51 -0.98
C THR A 47 4.63 17.46 -2.11
N PRO A 48 3.88 17.52 -3.22
CA PRO A 48 4.19 18.44 -4.31
C PRO A 48 4.26 19.89 -3.81
N LYS A 49 5.29 20.64 -4.22
CA LYS A 49 5.47 22.01 -3.73
C LYS A 49 4.27 22.88 -4.12
N LEU A 50 3.60 23.46 -3.13
CA LEU A 50 2.53 24.43 -3.35
C LEU A 50 3.15 25.79 -3.71
N TYR A 51 2.83 26.32 -4.89
CA TYR A 51 3.31 27.63 -5.35
C TYR A 51 2.36 28.75 -4.93
N LYS A 52 1.06 28.58 -5.19
CA LYS A 52 0.05 29.61 -4.89
C LYS A 52 -1.31 28.98 -4.61
N GLN A 53 -2.08 29.67 -3.78
CA GLN A 53 -3.49 29.39 -3.55
C GLN A 53 -4.31 30.64 -3.81
N PHE A 54 -5.49 30.46 -4.39
CA PHE A 54 -6.48 31.48 -4.64
C PHE A 54 -7.76 31.18 -3.86
N LYS A 55 -8.34 32.22 -3.29
CA LYS A 55 -9.63 32.15 -2.55
C LYS A 55 -10.66 33.13 -3.11
N THR A 56 -10.23 34.15 -3.84
CA THR A 56 -11.07 35.24 -4.34
C THR A 56 -10.51 35.71 -5.67
N GLU A 57 -11.39 36.24 -6.51
CA GLU A 57 -11.03 36.78 -7.84
C GLU A 57 -10.03 37.91 -7.74
N SER A 58 -10.18 38.79 -6.74
CA SER A 58 -9.22 39.88 -6.47
C SER A 58 -7.78 39.35 -6.30
N LYS A 59 -7.59 38.21 -5.62
CA LYS A 59 -6.26 37.59 -5.46
C LYS A 59 -5.73 36.96 -6.74
N VAL A 60 -6.60 36.56 -7.65
CA VAL A 60 -6.22 36.06 -8.98
C VAL A 60 -5.73 37.23 -9.84
N ASN A 61 -6.43 38.35 -9.83
CA ASN A 61 -6.08 39.54 -10.61
C ASN A 61 -4.78 40.20 -10.13
N GLN A 62 -4.52 40.20 -8.83
CA GLN A 62 -3.29 40.74 -8.23
C GLN A 62 -2.05 39.85 -8.43
N PHE A 63 -2.22 38.57 -8.78
CA PHE A 63 -1.11 37.65 -8.90
C PHE A 63 -0.51 37.69 -10.30
N ASP A 64 0.80 37.93 -10.35
CA ASP A 64 1.58 37.84 -11.57
C ASP A 64 1.90 36.37 -11.89
N LEU A 65 1.13 35.80 -12.81
CA LEU A 65 1.26 34.41 -13.28
C LEU A 65 2.58 34.17 -14.02
N THR A 66 3.28 35.21 -14.51
CA THR A 66 4.54 35.04 -15.22
C THR A 66 5.67 34.53 -14.32
N LYS A 67 5.55 34.72 -13.00
CA LYS A 67 6.49 34.23 -11.98
C LYS A 67 6.38 32.72 -11.70
N LEU A 68 5.42 32.04 -12.31
CA LEU A 68 5.29 30.59 -12.20
C LEU A 68 6.47 29.89 -12.90
N PRO A 69 6.87 28.70 -12.41
CA PRO A 69 7.89 27.91 -13.08
C PRO A 69 7.41 27.45 -14.47
N ASP A 70 8.32 26.89 -15.26
CA ASP A 70 8.01 26.40 -16.60
C ASP A 70 6.93 25.31 -16.59
N SER A 71 6.81 24.55 -15.50
CA SER A 71 5.90 23.42 -15.38
C SER A 71 5.22 23.36 -14.02
N PHE A 72 3.89 23.23 -14.03
CA PHE A 72 3.06 23.20 -12.83
C PHE A 72 1.69 22.56 -13.12
N VAL A 73 0.87 22.41 -12.09
CA VAL A 73 -0.51 21.96 -12.20
C VAL A 73 -1.43 22.91 -11.48
N VAL A 74 -2.53 23.29 -12.12
CA VAL A 74 -3.64 24.02 -11.51
C VAL A 74 -4.72 23.03 -11.13
N LYS A 75 -5.22 23.07 -9.90
CA LYS A 75 -6.22 22.12 -9.39
C LYS A 75 -7.29 22.78 -8.53
N PRO A 76 -8.53 22.28 -8.57
CA PRO A 76 -9.55 22.56 -7.55
C PRO A 76 -9.26 21.83 -6.24
N SER A 77 -9.62 22.42 -5.11
CA SER A 77 -9.49 21.77 -3.80
C SER A 77 -10.52 20.66 -3.62
N GLN A 78 -11.76 20.86 -4.07
CA GLN A 78 -12.90 19.96 -3.88
C GLN A 78 -13.27 19.16 -5.14
N GLY A 79 -12.54 19.32 -6.25
CA GLY A 79 -12.88 18.64 -7.50
C GLY A 79 -12.84 17.10 -7.40
N LEU A 80 -13.82 16.47 -8.05
CA LEU A 80 -13.96 15.02 -8.19
C LEU A 80 -13.33 14.52 -9.48
N GLY A 81 -12.89 13.25 -9.48
CA GLY A 81 -12.56 12.53 -10.73
C GLY A 81 -11.48 13.19 -11.61
N GLY A 82 -10.67 14.08 -11.04
CA GLY A 82 -9.65 14.85 -11.76
C GLY A 82 -10.19 15.92 -12.71
N GLU A 83 -11.43 16.36 -12.53
CA GLU A 83 -11.97 17.51 -13.28
C GLU A 83 -11.37 18.83 -12.79
N GLY A 84 -11.28 19.81 -13.70
CA GLY A 84 -10.64 21.10 -13.44
C GLY A 84 -9.11 21.05 -13.28
N ILE A 85 -8.47 19.87 -13.42
CA ILE A 85 -7.02 19.74 -13.37
C ILE A 85 -6.42 20.17 -14.72
N LEU A 86 -5.63 21.24 -14.68
CA LEU A 86 -4.87 21.73 -15.84
C LEU A 86 -3.39 21.46 -15.62
N VAL A 87 -2.80 20.61 -16.46
CA VAL A 87 -1.39 20.20 -16.36
C VAL A 87 -0.56 20.97 -17.39
N VAL A 88 0.30 21.86 -16.90
CA VAL A 88 1.20 22.68 -17.72
C VAL A 88 2.55 21.98 -17.86
N ASP A 89 2.95 21.72 -19.11
CA ASP A 89 4.15 20.95 -19.44
C ASP A 89 5.42 21.80 -19.39
N LYS A 90 5.43 22.89 -20.15
CA LYS A 90 6.57 23.80 -20.29
C LYS A 90 6.11 25.22 -20.64
N ARG A 91 7.01 26.16 -20.46
CA ARG A 91 6.86 27.53 -20.99
C ARG A 91 6.97 27.52 -22.50
N ASP A 92 6.26 28.44 -23.13
CA ASP A 92 6.25 28.72 -24.56
C ASP A 92 6.42 30.24 -24.73
N ASP A 93 6.79 30.73 -25.92
CA ASP A 93 7.25 32.11 -26.13
C ASP A 93 6.33 33.16 -25.48
N ASP A 94 5.00 33.03 -25.65
CA ASP A 94 3.97 33.94 -25.12
C ASP A 94 3.11 33.32 -24.00
N GLY A 95 3.55 32.23 -23.36
CA GLY A 95 2.78 31.59 -22.31
C GLY A 95 3.26 30.19 -21.95
N TRP A 96 2.38 29.21 -22.12
CA TRP A 96 2.63 27.83 -21.72
C TRP A 96 2.03 26.82 -22.70
N LEU A 97 2.60 25.62 -22.72
CA LEU A 97 2.03 24.46 -23.40
C LEU A 97 1.47 23.48 -22.36
N ALA A 98 0.20 23.09 -22.51
CA ALA A 98 -0.40 22.02 -21.73
C ALA A 98 0.06 20.64 -22.23
N VAL A 99 -0.08 19.61 -21.38
CA VAL A 99 0.29 18.22 -21.73
C VAL A 99 -0.55 17.66 -22.89
N ASP A 100 -1.74 18.20 -23.12
CA ASP A 100 -2.60 17.85 -24.25
C ASP A 100 -2.27 18.62 -25.54
N GLY A 101 -1.24 19.47 -25.53
CA GLY A 101 -0.78 20.24 -26.68
C GLY A 101 -1.45 21.61 -26.85
N ARG A 102 -2.40 21.99 -25.99
CA ARG A 102 -3.01 23.32 -26.04
C ARG A 102 -2.00 24.39 -25.60
N ARG A 103 -1.89 25.47 -26.39
CA ARG A 103 -1.20 26.70 -25.97
C ARG A 103 -2.10 27.47 -25.01
N LEU A 104 -1.52 27.98 -23.94
CA LEU A 104 -2.20 28.70 -22.87
C LEU A 104 -1.53 30.05 -22.66
N THR A 105 -2.32 31.11 -22.82
CA THR A 105 -1.89 32.45 -22.44
C THR A 105 -2.06 32.67 -20.93
N THR A 106 -1.53 33.78 -20.43
CA THR A 106 -1.79 34.24 -19.06
C THR A 106 -3.28 34.44 -18.79
N GLN A 107 -4.05 34.88 -19.79
CA GLN A 107 -5.48 35.11 -19.66
C GLN A 107 -6.27 33.80 -19.59
N ASP A 108 -5.87 32.78 -20.36
CA ASP A 108 -6.50 31.45 -20.31
C ASP A 108 -6.31 30.80 -18.93
N LEU A 109 -5.09 30.88 -18.38
CA LEU A 109 -4.82 30.40 -17.02
C LEU A 109 -5.64 31.15 -15.97
N ARG A 110 -5.76 32.47 -16.10
CA ARG A 110 -6.56 33.31 -15.21
C ARG A 110 -8.03 32.88 -15.27
N LEU A 111 -8.59 32.73 -16.47
CA LEU A 111 -9.98 32.30 -16.68
C LEU A 111 -10.22 30.91 -16.06
N HIS A 112 -9.32 29.96 -16.29
CA HIS A 112 -9.44 28.61 -15.70
C HIS A 112 -9.44 28.63 -14.17
N ILE A 113 -8.63 29.50 -13.55
CA ILE A 113 -8.62 29.68 -12.09
C ILE A 113 -9.94 30.30 -11.60
N LEU A 114 -10.48 31.28 -12.33
CA LEU A 114 -11.77 31.90 -12.00
C LEU A 114 -12.93 30.90 -12.13
N ASP A 115 -12.93 30.06 -13.16
CA ASP A 115 -13.90 28.96 -13.33
C ASP A 115 -13.88 27.99 -12.14
N ILE A 116 -12.69 27.65 -11.64
CA ILE A 116 -12.57 26.84 -10.42
C ILE A 116 -13.18 27.57 -9.21
N LEU A 117 -12.88 28.86 -9.03
CA LEU A 117 -13.43 29.64 -7.90
C LEU A 117 -14.96 29.78 -7.98
N ALA A 118 -15.51 29.88 -9.19
CA ALA A 118 -16.94 29.92 -9.46
C ALA A 118 -17.64 28.57 -9.22
N GLY A 119 -16.89 27.50 -8.96
CA GLY A 119 -17.44 26.20 -8.61
C GLY A 119 -17.65 25.23 -9.77
N ARG A 120 -17.27 25.60 -11.00
CA ARG A 120 -17.50 24.84 -12.26
C ARG A 120 -17.10 23.37 -12.23
N TYR A 121 -16.15 23.01 -11.35
CA TYR A 121 -15.59 21.66 -11.23
C TYR A 121 -15.85 21.03 -9.85
N SER A 122 -16.73 21.63 -9.04
CA SER A 122 -17.10 21.14 -7.72
C SER A 122 -18.38 20.30 -7.81
N MET A 123 -18.62 19.41 -6.84
CA MET A 123 -19.78 18.49 -6.87
C MET A 123 -21.17 19.15 -6.93
N LEU A 124 -21.28 20.38 -6.44
CA LEU A 124 -22.55 21.06 -6.22
C LEU A 124 -22.54 22.47 -6.81
N ASP A 125 -21.61 22.73 -7.76
CA ASP A 125 -21.34 24.07 -8.30
C ASP A 125 -21.14 25.14 -7.21
N LEU A 126 -20.56 24.73 -6.08
CA LEU A 126 -20.27 25.59 -4.95
C LEU A 126 -18.89 26.25 -5.13
N PRO A 127 -18.71 27.48 -4.63
CA PRO A 127 -17.41 28.15 -4.67
C PRO A 127 -16.29 27.28 -4.07
N ASP A 128 -15.21 27.11 -4.84
CA ASP A 128 -14.05 26.30 -4.44
C ASP A 128 -12.78 27.18 -4.28
N ARG A 129 -11.66 26.55 -3.92
CA ARG A 129 -10.33 27.15 -3.86
C ARG A 129 -9.46 26.53 -4.95
N ALA A 130 -8.95 27.37 -5.83
CA ALA A 130 -7.94 26.97 -6.80
C ALA A 130 -6.54 27.03 -6.18
N PHE A 131 -5.66 26.13 -6.60
CA PHE A 131 -4.26 26.20 -6.23
C PHE A 131 -3.34 25.71 -7.35
N ILE A 132 -2.09 26.18 -7.30
CA ILE A 132 -1.03 25.86 -8.24
C ILE A 132 0.09 25.15 -7.49
N GLU A 133 0.52 24.02 -8.02
CA GLU A 133 1.56 23.19 -7.41
C GLU A 133 2.54 22.62 -8.43
N GLU A 134 3.63 22.05 -7.91
CA GLU A 134 4.60 21.28 -8.67
C GLU A 134 3.94 20.17 -9.47
N ARG A 135 4.32 20.08 -10.75
CA ARG A 135 3.94 18.96 -11.59
C ARG A 135 4.76 17.73 -11.25
N VAL A 136 4.02 16.68 -10.91
CA VAL A 136 4.59 15.35 -10.77
C VAL A 136 4.78 14.75 -12.16
N ARG A 137 6.00 14.30 -12.46
CA ARG A 137 6.37 13.73 -13.75
C ARG A 137 6.26 12.21 -13.71
N VAL A 138 6.03 11.61 -14.87
CA VAL A 138 6.03 10.15 -15.01
C VAL A 138 7.44 9.63 -14.74
N HIS A 139 7.59 8.71 -13.80
CA HIS A 139 8.87 8.05 -13.57
C HIS A 139 9.24 7.20 -14.80
N PRO A 140 10.50 7.22 -15.29
CA PRO A 140 10.95 6.39 -16.41
C PRO A 140 10.65 4.89 -16.32
N ARG A 141 10.47 4.35 -15.10
CA ARG A 141 10.10 2.94 -14.87
C ARG A 141 8.69 2.63 -15.37
N PHE A 142 7.83 3.63 -15.46
CA PHE A 142 6.42 3.49 -15.82
C PHE A 142 6.06 4.13 -17.16
N GLU A 143 7.01 4.80 -17.82
CA GLU A 143 6.77 5.53 -19.07
C GLU A 143 6.18 4.65 -20.17
N ALA A 144 6.67 3.42 -20.30
CA ALA A 144 6.18 2.46 -21.29
C ALA A 144 4.79 1.85 -20.96
N ILE A 145 4.21 2.17 -19.81
CA ILE A 145 2.95 1.61 -19.29
C ILE A 145 2.05 2.70 -18.69
N ALA A 146 2.20 3.94 -19.15
CA ALA A 146 1.40 5.08 -18.73
C ALA A 146 1.06 5.93 -19.95
N CYS A 147 -0.15 6.48 -19.98
CA CYS A 147 -0.57 7.39 -21.03
C CYS A 147 -0.93 8.75 -20.43
N GLN A 148 -0.32 9.84 -20.91
CA GLN A 148 -0.64 11.26 -20.65
C GLN A 148 -0.67 11.75 -19.19
N GLY A 149 -0.67 10.87 -18.20
CA GLY A 149 -0.66 11.23 -16.79
C GLY A 149 0.27 10.37 -15.95
N THR A 150 0.31 10.69 -14.65
CA THR A 150 1.28 10.11 -13.73
C THR A 150 0.68 8.88 -13.04
N PRO A 151 1.32 7.71 -13.13
CA PRO A 151 1.01 6.56 -12.30
C PRO A 151 1.15 6.88 -10.81
N ASP A 152 0.27 6.32 -10.00
CA ASP A 152 0.35 6.44 -8.55
C ASP A 152 0.28 5.07 -7.87
N VAL A 153 0.85 5.03 -6.68
CA VAL A 153 0.93 3.84 -5.82
C VAL A 153 0.00 4.07 -4.65
N GLY A 154 -1.15 3.40 -4.65
CA GLY A 154 -2.11 3.48 -3.56
C GLY A 154 -1.79 2.43 -2.51
N VAL A 155 -1.43 2.86 -1.30
CA VAL A 155 -1.15 1.99 -0.16
C VAL A 155 -2.31 2.11 0.83
N LEU A 156 -3.02 1.01 1.07
CA LEU A 156 -4.07 0.94 2.09
C LEU A 156 -3.44 0.63 3.44
N VAL A 157 -3.60 1.53 4.39
CA VAL A 157 -3.06 1.45 5.75
C VAL A 157 -4.21 1.26 6.72
N PHE A 158 -4.07 0.29 7.63
CA PHE A 158 -5.00 0.07 8.73
C PHE A 158 -4.23 -0.27 9.99
N ASN A 159 -4.57 0.41 11.10
CA ASN A 159 -3.91 0.23 12.40
C ASN A 159 -2.38 0.33 12.31
N GLN A 160 -1.88 1.37 11.61
CA GLN A 160 -0.45 1.62 11.32
C GLN A 160 0.27 0.51 10.50
N VAL A 161 -0.47 -0.44 9.92
CA VAL A 161 0.07 -1.51 9.07
C VAL A 161 -0.35 -1.29 7.61
N PRO A 162 0.57 -1.31 6.63
CA PRO A 162 0.21 -1.37 5.21
C PRO A 162 -0.34 -2.78 4.90
N VAL A 163 -1.62 -2.87 4.55
CA VAL A 163 -2.32 -4.16 4.40
C VAL A 163 -2.49 -4.61 2.95
N MET A 164 -2.53 -3.66 2.01
CA MET A 164 -2.74 -3.92 0.59
C MET A 164 -2.30 -2.71 -0.23
N ALA A 165 -1.72 -2.93 -1.41
CA ALA A 165 -1.32 -1.85 -2.29
C ALA A 165 -1.61 -2.15 -3.76
N PHE A 166 -1.68 -1.12 -4.58
CA PHE A 166 -1.71 -1.24 -6.03
C PHE A 166 -0.88 -0.16 -6.71
N LEU A 167 -0.54 -0.39 -7.97
CA LEU A 167 -0.09 0.62 -8.92
C LEU A 167 -1.27 0.95 -9.83
N ARG A 168 -1.67 2.20 -9.91
CA ARG A 168 -2.67 2.66 -10.86
C ARG A 168 -1.99 3.26 -12.08
N LEU A 169 -2.35 2.76 -13.25
CA LEU A 169 -1.79 3.16 -14.53
C LEU A 169 -2.86 3.90 -15.33
N PRO A 170 -2.61 5.17 -15.70
CA PRO A 170 -3.50 5.92 -16.57
C PRO A 170 -3.44 5.36 -18.00
N THR A 171 -4.61 5.27 -18.61
CA THR A 171 -4.83 4.82 -19.99
C THR A 171 -5.41 5.95 -20.85
N LYS A 172 -5.41 5.76 -22.17
CA LYS A 172 -6.10 6.66 -23.12
C LYS A 172 -7.58 6.84 -22.75
N GLU A 173 -8.25 5.73 -22.42
CA GLU A 173 -9.65 5.67 -22.00
C GLU A 173 -9.92 6.51 -20.74
N SER A 174 -8.98 6.51 -19.79
CA SER A 174 -9.06 7.33 -18.58
C SER A 174 -8.67 8.79 -18.78
N HIS A 175 -8.42 9.23 -20.02
CA HIS A 175 -7.92 10.57 -20.34
C HIS A 175 -6.69 10.95 -19.51
N GLY A 176 -5.78 9.99 -19.31
CA GLY A 176 -4.57 10.19 -18.52
C GLY A 176 -4.77 10.19 -17.00
N LYS A 177 -5.94 9.81 -16.48
CA LYS A 177 -6.24 9.83 -15.04
C LYS A 177 -6.05 8.47 -14.39
N ALA A 178 -5.54 8.43 -13.16
CA ALA A 178 -5.45 7.20 -12.35
C ALA A 178 -6.81 6.81 -11.70
N ASN A 179 -7.90 6.88 -12.47
CA ASN A 179 -9.26 6.60 -12.02
C ASN A 179 -9.79 5.27 -12.59
N MET A 180 -9.91 4.25 -11.73
CA MET A 180 -10.37 2.91 -12.11
C MET A 180 -11.83 2.84 -12.59
N PHE A 181 -12.63 3.89 -12.39
CA PHE A 181 -13.99 3.98 -12.95
C PHE A 181 -13.99 4.52 -14.37
N GLN A 182 -12.91 5.18 -14.80
CA GLN A 182 -12.73 5.73 -16.14
C GLN A 182 -11.80 4.85 -17.00
N GLY A 183 -11.60 3.58 -16.63
CA GLY A 183 -10.76 2.67 -17.42
C GLY A 183 -9.26 2.71 -17.10
N ALA A 184 -8.84 3.35 -16.01
CA ALA A 184 -7.48 3.19 -15.50
C ALA A 184 -7.24 1.76 -15.01
N ILE A 185 -6.03 1.26 -15.20
CA ILE A 185 -5.62 -0.09 -14.81
C ILE A 185 -5.14 -0.07 -13.37
N ALA A 186 -5.44 -1.11 -12.60
CA ALA A 186 -4.83 -1.32 -11.29
C ALA A 186 -4.07 -2.64 -11.26
N CYS A 187 -2.78 -2.56 -10.93
CA CYS A 187 -1.92 -3.72 -10.70
C CYS A 187 -1.77 -3.92 -9.19
N GLY A 188 -2.18 -5.07 -8.65
CA GLY A 188 -1.93 -5.39 -7.24
C GLY A 188 -0.43 -5.45 -6.97
N ILE A 189 -0.01 -5.05 -5.78
CA ILE A 189 1.40 -5.05 -5.36
C ILE A 189 1.55 -5.99 -4.17
N ASP A 190 2.52 -6.88 -4.26
CA ASP A 190 2.96 -7.66 -3.11
C ASP A 190 3.64 -6.76 -2.07
N ILE A 191 3.13 -6.74 -0.83
CA ILE A 191 3.62 -5.84 0.21
C ILE A 191 5.08 -6.13 0.59
N ALA A 192 5.49 -7.40 0.54
CA ALA A 192 6.84 -7.80 0.93
C ALA A 192 7.91 -7.36 -0.07
N SER A 193 7.65 -7.56 -1.37
CA SER A 193 8.63 -7.33 -2.44
C SER A 193 8.48 -5.99 -3.15
N GLY A 194 7.29 -5.36 -3.11
CA GLY A 194 7.01 -4.17 -3.91
C GLY A 194 6.90 -4.47 -5.40
N VAL A 195 6.55 -5.70 -5.78
CA VAL A 195 6.42 -6.13 -7.17
C VAL A 195 4.94 -6.30 -7.52
N THR A 196 4.55 -5.87 -8.71
CA THR A 196 3.18 -6.07 -9.18
C THR A 196 2.89 -7.55 -9.47
N THR A 197 1.68 -8.00 -9.18
CA THR A 197 1.33 -9.44 -9.18
C THR A 197 0.29 -9.78 -10.24
N SER A 198 -0.89 -9.19 -10.14
CA SER A 198 -1.98 -9.27 -11.12
C SER A 198 -2.47 -7.88 -11.48
N ALA A 199 -3.14 -7.74 -12.61
CA ALA A 199 -3.71 -6.48 -13.03
C ALA A 199 -5.16 -6.62 -13.48
N VAL A 200 -5.94 -5.59 -13.24
CA VAL A 200 -7.34 -5.50 -13.62
C VAL A 200 -7.62 -4.17 -14.30
N ARG A 201 -8.53 -4.19 -15.27
CA ARG A 201 -9.18 -3.00 -15.82
C ARG A 201 -10.68 -3.18 -15.62
N TYR A 202 -11.32 -2.19 -15.00
CA TYR A 202 -12.68 -2.34 -14.46
C TYR A 202 -12.79 -3.51 -13.47
N THR A 203 -13.30 -4.65 -13.95
CA THR A 203 -13.44 -5.91 -13.23
C THR A 203 -12.66 -7.05 -13.90
N ASP A 204 -12.16 -6.84 -15.11
CA ASP A 204 -11.56 -7.87 -15.93
C ASP A 204 -10.07 -7.96 -15.67
N GLU A 205 -9.57 -9.19 -15.54
CA GLU A 205 -8.15 -9.44 -15.44
C GLU A 205 -7.47 -9.18 -16.79
N ILE A 206 -6.36 -8.45 -16.75
CA ILE A 206 -5.52 -8.19 -17.92
C ILE A 206 -4.07 -8.53 -17.62
N LYS A 207 -3.36 -9.03 -18.63
CA LYS A 207 -1.94 -9.41 -18.50
C LYS A 207 -0.98 -8.36 -19.05
N PHE A 208 -1.42 -7.59 -20.03
CA PHE A 208 -0.61 -6.64 -20.77
C PHE A 208 -1.23 -5.26 -20.74
N PHE A 209 -0.38 -4.23 -20.80
CA PHE A 209 -0.85 -2.86 -20.97
C PHE A 209 -1.49 -2.70 -22.38
N PRO A 210 -2.64 -2.02 -22.52
CA PRO A 210 -3.39 -1.94 -23.77
C PRO A 210 -2.52 -1.56 -24.95
N GLU A 211 -2.75 -2.21 -26.10
CA GLU A 211 -2.03 -1.95 -27.36
C GLU A 211 -0.50 -2.18 -27.27
N THR A 212 -0.01 -2.86 -26.23
CA THR A 212 1.41 -3.18 -26.06
C THR A 212 1.64 -4.64 -25.66
N ARG A 213 2.88 -5.10 -25.76
CA ARG A 213 3.33 -6.41 -25.22
C ARG A 213 3.93 -6.29 -23.81
N ARG A 214 3.74 -5.15 -23.12
CA ARG A 214 4.31 -4.93 -21.78
C ARG A 214 3.48 -5.64 -20.73
N LYS A 215 4.06 -6.63 -20.05
CA LYS A 215 3.42 -7.35 -18.94
C LYS A 215 3.21 -6.42 -17.75
N LEU A 216 2.06 -6.57 -17.10
CA LEU A 216 1.67 -5.79 -15.93
C LEU A 216 2.02 -6.45 -14.59
N ALA A 217 2.36 -7.75 -14.62
CA ALA A 217 2.97 -8.47 -13.51
C ALA A 217 4.50 -8.35 -13.57
N GLY A 218 5.17 -8.36 -12.42
CA GLY A 218 6.63 -8.31 -12.32
C GLY A 218 7.23 -6.89 -12.34
N ILE A 219 6.42 -5.83 -12.25
CA ILE A 219 6.91 -4.45 -12.22
C ILE A 219 7.32 -4.13 -10.78
N THR A 220 8.61 -3.97 -10.55
CA THR A 220 9.15 -3.47 -9.27
C THR A 220 8.87 -1.99 -9.09
N ILE A 221 8.28 -1.62 -7.95
CA ILE A 221 8.10 -0.24 -7.52
C ILE A 221 9.41 0.31 -6.95
N PRO A 222 9.98 1.39 -7.51
CA PRO A 222 11.20 1.99 -6.98
C PRO A 222 11.02 2.54 -5.56
N ARG A 223 12.03 2.34 -4.70
CA ARG A 223 12.06 2.81 -3.30
C ARG A 223 10.83 2.36 -2.48
N TRP A 224 10.43 1.11 -2.67
CA TRP A 224 9.22 0.55 -2.07
C TRP A 224 9.11 0.73 -0.55
N ASP A 225 10.21 0.50 0.18
CA ASP A 225 10.22 0.64 1.64
C ASP A 225 9.93 2.08 2.08
N GLU A 226 10.44 3.06 1.35
CA GLU A 226 10.17 4.47 1.62
C GLU A 226 8.76 4.88 1.22
N VAL A 227 8.17 4.23 0.21
CA VAL A 227 6.75 4.40 -0.13
C VAL A 227 5.87 3.90 1.01
N LEU A 228 6.17 2.72 1.57
CA LEU A 228 5.46 2.18 2.74
C LEU A 228 5.63 3.08 3.97
N GLU A 229 6.85 3.53 4.25
CA GLU A 229 7.15 4.44 5.36
C GLU A 229 6.40 5.76 5.23
N LEU A 230 6.43 6.37 4.04
CA LEU A 230 5.69 7.60 3.75
C LEU A 230 4.18 7.41 3.94
N ALA A 231 3.63 6.29 3.48
CA ALA A 231 2.21 5.98 3.61
C ALA A 231 1.77 5.83 5.07
N VAL A 232 2.52 5.07 5.88
CA VAL A 232 2.20 4.88 7.31
C VAL A 232 2.33 6.20 8.07
N LYS A 233 3.41 6.96 7.86
CA LYS A 233 3.58 8.30 8.48
C LYS A 233 2.50 9.28 8.06
N ALA A 234 2.05 9.24 6.81
CA ALA A 234 0.98 10.11 6.31
C ALA A 234 -0.38 9.77 6.96
N ALA A 235 -0.66 8.49 7.17
CA ALA A 235 -1.85 8.03 7.90
C ALA A 235 -1.82 8.49 9.37
N GLU A 236 -0.69 8.32 10.05
CA GLU A 236 -0.45 8.79 11.42
C GLU A 236 -0.61 10.32 11.55
N ALA A 237 0.05 11.09 10.68
CA ALA A 237 -0.01 12.55 10.68
C ALA A 237 -1.45 13.06 10.48
N SER A 238 -2.24 12.35 9.67
CA SER A 238 -3.63 12.69 9.39
C SER A 238 -4.61 12.21 10.46
N GLY A 239 -4.15 11.37 11.40
CA GLY A 239 -4.98 10.78 12.45
C GLY A 239 -6.02 9.78 11.94
N LEU A 240 -5.79 9.18 10.77
CA LEU A 240 -6.69 8.17 10.19
C LEU A 240 -6.22 6.78 10.58
N GLY A 241 -7.08 6.00 11.25
CA GLY A 241 -6.79 4.61 11.57
C GLY A 241 -7.02 3.66 10.39
N TYR A 242 -7.80 4.06 9.39
CA TYR A 242 -8.04 3.35 8.12
C TYR A 242 -8.05 4.33 6.95
N CYS A 243 -7.11 4.23 6.01
CA CYS A 243 -7.09 5.08 4.83
C CYS A 243 -6.31 4.45 3.67
N ARG A 244 -6.40 5.07 2.49
CA ARG A 244 -5.45 4.84 1.41
C ARG A 244 -4.62 6.10 1.21
N VAL A 245 -3.31 5.94 1.12
CA VAL A 245 -2.38 7.02 0.79
C VAL A 245 -1.92 6.80 -0.64
N ASP A 246 -2.12 7.81 -1.49
CA ASP A 246 -1.75 7.78 -2.89
C ASP A 246 -0.40 8.46 -3.05
N VAL A 247 0.61 7.69 -3.44
CA VAL A 247 2.01 8.12 -3.52
C VAL A 247 2.46 8.13 -4.97
N ALA A 248 3.09 9.21 -5.41
CA ALA A 248 3.82 9.23 -6.67
C ALA A 248 5.32 9.23 -6.44
N LEU A 249 6.06 8.77 -7.44
CA LEU A 249 7.51 8.76 -7.43
C LEU A 249 8.04 9.84 -8.36
N GLN A 250 8.35 11.01 -7.82
CA GLN A 250 8.86 12.14 -8.59
C GLN A 250 10.29 11.87 -9.06
N PRO A 251 10.54 11.71 -10.36
CA PRO A 251 11.89 11.51 -10.88
C PRO A 251 12.68 12.82 -10.84
N ARG A 252 13.97 12.73 -10.54
CA ARG A 252 14.94 13.82 -10.59
C ARG A 252 16.29 13.30 -11.02
N THR A 253 16.86 13.89 -12.06
CA THR A 253 18.25 13.65 -12.45
C THR A 253 19.16 14.44 -11.53
N THR A 254 20.10 13.75 -10.89
CA THR A 254 21.13 14.37 -10.05
C THR A 254 22.19 15.08 -10.89
N LYS A 255 23.03 15.92 -10.28
CA LYS A 255 24.15 16.58 -10.97
C LYS A 255 25.11 15.57 -11.63
N THR A 256 25.18 14.35 -11.10
CA THR A 256 26.01 13.25 -11.61
C THR A 256 25.29 12.40 -12.66
N GLY A 257 24.15 12.84 -13.19
CA GLY A 257 23.37 12.11 -14.20
C GLY A 257 22.55 10.92 -13.69
N LYS A 258 22.65 10.55 -12.40
CA LYS A 258 21.89 9.42 -11.84
C LYS A 258 20.43 9.80 -11.63
N LEU A 259 19.52 8.93 -12.07
CA LEU A 259 18.08 9.05 -11.79
C LEU A 259 17.82 8.72 -10.31
N LYS A 260 17.35 9.72 -9.56
CA LYS A 260 16.81 9.54 -8.22
C LYS A 260 15.31 9.80 -8.26
N SER A 261 14.56 9.12 -7.42
CA SER A 261 13.11 9.33 -7.34
C SER A 261 12.71 9.63 -5.90
N THR A 262 11.83 10.60 -5.69
CA THR A 262 11.34 10.97 -4.36
C THR A 262 9.89 10.53 -4.21
N PRO A 263 9.55 9.63 -3.28
CA PRO A 263 8.16 9.35 -2.94
C PRO A 263 7.48 10.61 -2.41
N MET A 264 6.30 10.94 -2.91
CA MET A 264 5.53 12.13 -2.53
C MET A 264 4.06 11.77 -2.40
N VAL A 265 3.43 12.19 -1.31
CA VAL A 265 1.99 11.99 -1.12
C VAL A 265 1.21 12.95 -2.03
N LEU A 266 0.38 12.39 -2.90
CA LEU A 266 -0.55 13.13 -3.74
C LEU A 266 -1.85 13.41 -3.00
N GLU A 267 -2.41 12.39 -2.36
CA GLU A 267 -3.72 12.41 -1.73
C GLU A 267 -3.80 11.39 -0.59
N ILE A 268 -4.68 11.64 0.38
CA ILE A 268 -5.08 10.67 1.38
C ILE A 268 -6.59 10.52 1.31
N ASN A 269 -7.05 9.29 1.14
CA ASN A 269 -8.46 8.99 1.02
C ASN A 269 -8.96 8.23 2.27
N ALA A 270 -9.89 8.83 3.00
CA ALA A 270 -10.50 8.23 4.19
C ALA A 270 -11.60 7.19 3.86
N GLN A 271 -12.05 7.11 2.61
CA GLN A 271 -13.08 6.19 2.10
C GLN A 271 -12.63 5.47 0.81
N PRO A 272 -11.47 4.78 0.83
CA PRO A 272 -10.92 4.21 -0.38
C PRO A 272 -11.83 3.15 -0.99
N GLY A 273 -11.94 3.18 -2.32
CA GLY A 273 -12.66 2.18 -3.10
C GLY A 273 -12.11 0.76 -2.90
N LEU A 274 -12.95 -0.24 -3.13
CA LEU A 274 -12.66 -1.64 -2.79
C LEU A 274 -12.13 -2.47 -3.97
N LYS A 275 -12.00 -1.88 -5.17
CA LYS A 275 -11.44 -2.55 -6.36
C LYS A 275 -9.98 -2.98 -6.18
N ILE A 276 -9.28 -2.47 -5.16
CA ILE A 276 -7.94 -2.93 -4.77
C ILE A 276 -7.91 -4.44 -4.46
N GLN A 277 -9.02 -5.02 -4.00
CA GLN A 277 -9.18 -6.46 -3.76
C GLN A 277 -9.07 -7.28 -5.05
N LEU A 278 -9.64 -6.77 -6.15
CA LEU A 278 -9.60 -7.41 -7.46
C LEU A 278 -8.16 -7.41 -8.00
N ALA A 279 -7.50 -6.25 -7.94
CA ALA A 279 -6.12 -6.09 -8.41
C ALA A 279 -5.13 -7.02 -7.67
N ASN A 280 -5.37 -7.29 -6.38
CA ASN A 280 -4.54 -8.15 -5.55
C ASN A 280 -5.02 -9.61 -5.49
N LYS A 281 -6.16 -9.95 -6.11
CA LYS A 281 -6.82 -11.26 -5.99
C LYS A 281 -6.89 -11.73 -4.53
N ALA A 282 -7.25 -10.83 -3.62
CA ALA A 282 -7.25 -11.11 -2.18
C ALA A 282 -8.36 -10.35 -1.45
N GLY A 283 -9.00 -11.01 -0.49
CA GLY A 283 -10.03 -10.42 0.35
C GLY A 283 -9.47 -9.46 1.39
N LEU A 284 -9.96 -8.22 1.39
CA LEU A 284 -9.50 -7.17 2.30
C LEU A 284 -9.99 -7.40 3.74
N LEU A 285 -11.18 -7.96 3.94
CA LEU A 285 -11.73 -8.15 5.29
C LEU A 285 -10.85 -9.07 6.14
N ASN A 286 -10.37 -10.19 5.58
CA ASN A 286 -9.46 -11.09 6.27
C ASN A 286 -8.14 -10.38 6.62
N ARG A 287 -7.60 -9.58 5.71
CA ARG A 287 -6.37 -8.82 5.97
C ARG A 287 -6.53 -7.80 7.11
N LEU A 288 -7.63 -7.04 7.11
CA LEU A 288 -7.91 -6.07 8.18
C LEU A 288 -8.06 -6.75 9.53
N LYS A 289 -8.85 -7.84 9.63
CA LYS A 289 -9.04 -8.61 10.88
C LYS A 289 -7.72 -9.14 11.47
N ARG A 290 -6.70 -9.42 10.64
CA ARG A 290 -5.41 -9.93 11.13
C ARG A 290 -4.62 -8.90 11.91
N VAL A 291 -4.76 -7.63 11.55
CA VAL A 291 -4.02 -6.52 12.16
C VAL A 291 -4.89 -5.68 13.11
N GLU A 292 -6.20 -5.93 13.14
CA GLU A 292 -7.11 -5.32 14.09
C GLU A 292 -6.69 -5.61 15.54
N GLY A 293 -6.63 -4.57 16.37
CA GLY A 293 -6.27 -4.68 17.79
C GLY A 293 -4.78 -4.94 18.08
N LEU A 294 -3.92 -5.01 17.06
CA LEU A 294 -2.47 -5.06 17.28
C LEU A 294 -1.96 -3.74 17.86
N LYS A 295 -1.08 -3.80 18.85
CA LYS A 295 -0.37 -2.64 19.37
C LYS A 295 0.90 -2.41 18.55
N VAL A 296 0.80 -1.55 17.53
CA VAL A 296 1.95 -1.12 16.73
C VAL A 296 2.61 0.08 17.40
N LYS A 297 3.87 -0.06 17.81
CA LYS A 297 4.63 0.95 18.55
C LYS A 297 5.40 1.89 17.62
N THR A 298 5.84 1.41 16.46
CA THR A 298 6.66 2.18 15.52
C THR A 298 6.24 1.93 14.08
N VAL A 299 6.50 2.90 13.20
CA VAL A 299 6.29 2.79 11.75
C VAL A 299 7.02 1.56 11.17
N LYS A 300 8.28 1.34 11.56
CA LYS A 300 9.10 0.21 11.11
C LYS A 300 8.44 -1.13 11.47
N GLN A 301 7.95 -1.25 12.71
CA GLN A 301 7.23 -2.44 13.17
C GLN A 301 5.95 -2.66 12.34
N GLY A 302 5.17 -1.59 12.09
CA GLY A 302 3.96 -1.67 11.27
C GLY A 302 4.24 -2.18 9.85
N ILE A 303 5.29 -1.68 9.21
CA ILE A 303 5.74 -2.12 7.88
C ILE A 303 6.14 -3.59 7.90
N GLU A 304 6.94 -4.01 8.88
CA GLU A 304 7.41 -5.40 8.96
C GLU A 304 6.25 -6.38 9.19
N ILE A 305 5.29 -6.03 10.05
CA ILE A 305 4.04 -6.79 10.21
C ILE A 305 3.33 -6.92 8.85
N GLY A 306 3.23 -5.83 8.08
CA GLY A 306 2.61 -5.82 6.77
C GLY A 306 3.31 -6.76 5.79
N LYS A 307 4.64 -6.66 5.70
CA LYS A 307 5.47 -7.52 4.83
C LYS A 307 5.35 -9.00 5.19
N GLN A 308 5.39 -9.34 6.47
CA GLN A 308 5.33 -10.72 6.95
C GLN A 308 3.94 -11.34 6.80
N LEU A 309 2.88 -10.57 7.03
CA LEU A 309 1.51 -11.09 6.99
C LEU A 309 0.89 -11.11 5.60
N PHE A 310 1.35 -10.24 4.70
CA PHE A 310 0.71 -9.96 3.41
C PHE A 310 1.60 -10.19 2.19
N SER A 311 2.67 -10.99 2.35
CA SER A 311 3.46 -11.52 1.24
C SER A 311 2.63 -12.50 0.38
N MET A 312 2.71 -12.39 -0.94
CA MET A 312 2.33 -13.46 -1.85
C MET A 312 3.25 -14.66 -1.62
N ARG A 313 2.65 -15.81 -1.37
CA ARG A 313 3.35 -17.10 -1.37
C ARG A 313 3.16 -17.69 -2.75
N GLU A 314 4.23 -18.05 -3.43
CA GLU A 314 4.14 -18.81 -4.67
C GLU A 314 3.40 -20.12 -4.35
N GLU A 315 2.20 -20.30 -4.92
CA GLU A 315 1.53 -21.59 -4.98
C GLU A 315 2.22 -22.42 -6.07
N GLU A 316 3.46 -22.82 -5.82
CA GLU A 316 4.04 -23.98 -6.52
C GLU A 316 3.28 -25.24 -6.10
N GLY A 317 3.15 -26.19 -7.04
CA GLY A 317 2.29 -27.36 -6.97
C GLY A 317 2.32 -28.07 -5.62
N VAL A 318 1.17 -28.65 -5.25
CA VAL A 318 0.93 -29.21 -3.91
C VAL A 318 2.03 -30.19 -3.50
N VAL A 319 2.95 -29.74 -2.63
CA VAL A 319 4.04 -30.56 -2.13
C VAL A 319 3.49 -31.45 -1.01
N ARG A 320 3.74 -32.77 -1.10
CA ARG A 320 3.31 -33.74 -0.08
C ARG A 320 4.27 -33.73 1.10
N ILE A 321 3.73 -33.63 2.31
CA ILE A 321 4.48 -33.58 3.58
C ILE A 321 3.85 -34.51 4.62
N GLY A 322 4.66 -35.04 5.54
CA GLY A 322 4.21 -35.85 6.68
C GLY A 322 3.58 -35.01 7.80
N ILE A 323 3.28 -35.63 8.95
CA ILE A 323 2.89 -34.89 10.17
C ILE A 323 4.13 -34.27 10.83
N PHE A 324 5.29 -34.91 10.66
CA PHE A 324 6.56 -34.42 11.20
C PHE A 324 7.55 -34.23 10.06
N GLU A 325 8.11 -33.03 9.94
CA GLU A 325 9.06 -32.70 8.89
C GLU A 325 10.22 -31.91 9.45
N ASP A 326 11.38 -32.09 8.82
CA ASP A 326 12.53 -31.23 9.04
C ASP A 326 12.27 -29.87 8.38
N VAL A 327 12.45 -28.81 9.16
CA VAL A 327 12.41 -27.43 8.71
C VAL A 327 13.75 -26.77 9.00
N GLU A 328 14.17 -25.87 8.11
CA GLU A 328 15.37 -25.06 8.33
C GLU A 328 14.93 -23.66 8.75
N VAL A 329 15.07 -23.32 10.03
CA VAL A 329 14.76 -21.96 10.51
C VAL A 329 15.97 -21.07 10.28
N VAL A 330 15.73 -19.89 9.73
CA VAL A 330 16.76 -18.87 9.51
C VAL A 330 16.89 -18.01 10.77
N ASP A 331 18.10 -17.89 11.30
CA ASP A 331 18.39 -16.98 12.42
C ASP A 331 18.55 -15.52 11.96
N ILE A 332 18.89 -14.61 12.88
CA ILE A 332 19.04 -13.17 12.53
C ILE A 332 20.25 -12.90 11.63
N PHE A 333 21.26 -13.79 11.64
CA PHE A 333 22.49 -13.65 10.86
C PHE A 333 22.33 -14.24 9.45
N GLY A 334 21.25 -14.99 9.20
CA GLY A 334 20.93 -15.60 7.93
C GLY A 334 21.31 -17.08 7.85
N ASP A 335 21.86 -17.65 8.93
CA ASP A 335 22.25 -19.06 8.98
C ASP A 335 21.02 -19.94 9.16
N ARG A 336 21.09 -21.14 8.56
CA ARG A 336 19.99 -22.11 8.55
C ARG A 336 20.19 -23.17 9.62
N HIS A 337 19.20 -23.32 10.48
CA HIS A 337 19.21 -24.27 11.59
C HIS A 337 18.15 -25.35 11.36
N PRO A 338 18.54 -26.61 11.07
CA PRO A 338 17.61 -27.69 10.88
C PRO A 338 16.97 -28.10 12.23
N LEU A 339 15.65 -28.28 12.23
CA LEU A 339 14.91 -28.78 13.38
C LEU A 339 13.65 -29.54 12.95
N LYS A 340 13.19 -30.44 13.80
CA LYS A 340 11.93 -31.17 13.58
C LYS A 340 10.73 -30.35 14.02
N ALA A 341 9.83 -30.07 13.09
CA ALA A 341 8.57 -29.38 13.37
C ALA A 341 7.38 -30.34 13.25
N LYS A 342 6.35 -30.09 14.07
CA LYS A 342 5.04 -30.72 13.90
C LYS A 342 4.20 -29.87 12.95
N LEU A 343 3.62 -30.48 11.93
CA LEU A 343 2.72 -29.85 10.99
C LEU A 343 1.28 -30.11 11.46
N ASP A 344 0.59 -29.05 11.89
CA ASP A 344 -0.68 -29.17 12.60
C ASP A 344 -1.78 -28.34 11.91
N THR A 345 -2.75 -29.02 11.31
CA THR A 345 -3.89 -28.39 10.62
C THR A 345 -4.93 -27.83 11.60
N GLY A 346 -4.92 -28.28 12.86
CA GLY A 346 -5.75 -27.73 13.94
C GLY A 346 -5.19 -26.41 14.47
N ALA A 347 -3.86 -26.25 14.46
CA ALA A 347 -3.21 -24.99 14.80
C ALA A 347 -3.42 -23.94 13.70
N PHE A 348 -4.02 -22.79 14.03
CA PHE A 348 -4.22 -21.72 13.05
C PHE A 348 -2.91 -21.05 12.61
N ARG A 349 -1.95 -20.92 13.54
CA ARG A 349 -0.68 -20.17 13.37
C ARG A 349 0.50 -21.05 13.77
N THR A 350 1.66 -20.69 13.24
CA THR A 350 2.96 -21.28 13.60
C THR A 350 3.39 -20.82 15.00
N SER A 351 4.06 -21.71 15.74
CA SER A 351 4.62 -21.42 17.07
C SER A 351 6.01 -22.02 17.21
N ILE A 352 6.87 -21.37 17.97
CA ILE A 352 8.25 -21.80 18.23
C ILE A 352 8.55 -21.73 19.73
N ASP A 353 9.41 -22.63 20.19
CA ASP A 353 9.90 -22.70 21.57
C ASP A 353 10.67 -21.44 21.96
N GLU A 354 10.52 -21.01 23.22
CA GLU A 354 11.14 -19.79 23.72
C GLU A 354 12.67 -19.87 23.81
N VAL A 355 13.23 -20.99 24.26
CA VAL A 355 14.67 -21.18 24.38
C VAL A 355 15.31 -21.19 23.00
N LEU A 356 14.67 -21.89 22.06
CA LEU A 356 15.09 -21.90 20.67
C LEU A 356 15.00 -20.51 20.03
N ALA A 357 13.89 -19.78 20.23
CA ALA A 357 13.72 -18.44 19.67
C ALA A 357 14.78 -17.45 20.20
N LYS A 358 15.15 -17.56 21.48
CA LYS A 358 16.26 -16.78 22.07
C LYS A 358 17.60 -17.16 21.43
N LYS A 359 17.88 -18.47 21.28
CA LYS A 359 19.13 -18.97 20.67
C LYS A 359 19.31 -18.49 19.23
N LEU A 360 18.23 -18.46 18.45
CA LEU A 360 18.23 -18.01 17.05
C LEU A 360 18.18 -16.48 16.92
N GLY A 361 18.23 -15.74 18.03
CA GLY A 361 18.11 -14.27 18.07
C GLY A 361 16.76 -13.71 17.64
N LEU A 362 15.75 -14.56 17.39
CA LEU A 362 14.42 -14.16 16.93
C LEU A 362 13.67 -13.30 17.96
N MET A 363 14.12 -13.29 19.22
CA MET A 363 13.59 -12.48 20.31
C MET A 363 14.13 -11.05 20.35
N ASP A 364 14.93 -10.65 19.35
CA ASP A 364 15.37 -9.26 19.20
C ASP A 364 14.15 -8.31 19.21
N PRO A 365 14.20 -7.18 19.97
CA PRO A 365 13.10 -6.23 20.03
C PRO A 365 12.61 -5.72 18.67
N GLU A 366 13.48 -5.65 17.65
CA GLU A 366 13.10 -5.26 16.29
C GLU A 366 12.36 -6.37 15.54
N ASN A 367 12.58 -7.64 15.89
CA ASN A 367 11.92 -8.79 15.28
C ASN A 367 10.62 -9.19 16.01
N ILE A 368 10.37 -8.65 17.20
CA ILE A 368 9.10 -8.80 17.91
C ILE A 368 8.01 -7.97 17.19
N LEU A 369 7.09 -8.69 16.54
CA LEU A 369 6.01 -8.10 15.77
C LEU A 369 4.89 -7.57 16.66
N TRP A 370 4.43 -8.34 17.66
CA TRP A 370 3.45 -7.90 18.65
C TRP A 370 3.35 -8.87 19.83
N GLU A 371 2.72 -8.43 20.92
CA GLU A 371 2.32 -9.27 22.05
C GLU A 371 0.79 -9.47 21.99
N ARG A 372 0.31 -10.70 22.17
CA ARG A 372 -1.13 -11.01 22.13
C ARG A 372 -1.49 -12.03 23.19
N HIS A 373 -2.64 -11.83 23.82
CA HIS A 373 -3.28 -12.85 24.66
C HIS A 373 -3.86 -13.96 23.77
N TYR A 374 -3.43 -15.19 24.01
CA TYR A 374 -3.97 -16.37 23.36
C TYR A 374 -4.80 -17.18 24.35
N HIS A 375 -5.89 -17.75 23.84
CA HIS A 375 -6.68 -18.77 24.54
C HIS A 375 -6.24 -20.13 24.00
N SER A 376 -5.78 -21.00 24.89
CA SER A 376 -5.46 -22.40 24.59
C SER A 376 -6.26 -23.32 25.50
N ALA A 377 -6.24 -24.63 25.24
CA ALA A 377 -6.85 -25.63 26.11
C ALA A 377 -6.28 -25.61 27.55
N LEU A 378 -5.13 -24.97 27.77
CA LEU A 378 -4.43 -24.85 29.04
C LEU A 378 -4.60 -23.48 29.73
N GLY A 379 -5.38 -22.55 29.14
CA GLY A 379 -5.68 -21.23 29.74
C GLY A 379 -5.32 -20.02 28.87
N ARG A 380 -5.35 -18.82 29.49
CA ARG A 380 -4.95 -17.53 28.91
C ARG A 380 -3.47 -17.28 29.13
N GLU A 381 -2.73 -17.06 28.05
CA GLU A 381 -1.29 -16.77 28.12
C GLU A 381 -0.95 -15.59 27.21
N GLU A 382 -0.11 -14.66 27.69
CA GLU A 382 0.41 -13.56 26.90
C GLU A 382 1.66 -14.03 26.16
N ARG A 383 1.62 -14.04 24.83
CA ARG A 383 2.72 -14.56 24.01
C ARG A 383 3.26 -13.49 23.08
N ARG A 384 4.58 -13.38 23.03
CA ARG A 384 5.32 -12.61 22.02
C ARG A 384 5.20 -13.29 20.67
N VAL A 385 4.97 -12.52 19.62
CA VAL A 385 4.96 -13.00 18.24
C VAL A 385 6.13 -12.39 17.51
N VAL A 386 6.95 -13.25 16.91
CA VAL A 386 8.18 -12.86 16.21
C VAL A 386 8.06 -13.12 14.72
N GLY A 387 8.81 -12.37 13.92
CA GLY A 387 9.04 -12.70 12.52
C GLY A 387 9.92 -13.94 12.42
N ILE A 388 9.55 -14.89 11.56
CA ILE A 388 10.36 -16.07 11.30
C ILE A 388 10.38 -16.34 9.80
N THR A 389 11.58 -16.69 9.32
CA THR A 389 11.76 -17.26 7.99
C THR A 389 12.21 -18.69 8.18
N PHE A 390 11.55 -19.64 7.52
CA PHE A 390 12.00 -21.03 7.52
C PHE A 390 11.78 -21.68 6.16
N TYR A 391 12.47 -22.79 5.92
CA TYR A 391 12.33 -23.61 4.72
C TYR A 391 11.65 -24.93 5.09
N LEU A 392 10.62 -25.30 4.33
CA LEU A 392 9.95 -26.60 4.42
C LEU A 392 9.97 -27.24 3.03
N LYS A 393 10.63 -28.39 2.90
CA LYS A 393 10.88 -29.07 1.60
C LYS A 393 11.44 -28.10 0.53
N GLY A 394 12.41 -27.27 0.90
CA GLY A 394 13.02 -26.28 0.01
C GLY A 394 12.20 -25.01 -0.23
N LYS A 395 10.92 -24.97 0.16
CA LYS A 395 10.06 -23.79 0.02
C LYS A 395 10.31 -22.79 1.15
N LYS A 396 10.70 -21.57 0.79
CA LYS A 396 10.91 -20.46 1.74
C LYS A 396 9.56 -19.91 2.22
N ILE A 397 9.35 -19.91 3.53
CA ILE A 397 8.15 -19.39 4.19
C ILE A 397 8.56 -18.28 5.13
N LYS A 398 8.09 -17.06 4.85
CA LYS A 398 8.12 -15.91 5.76
C LYS A 398 6.78 -15.80 6.47
N THR A 399 6.80 -15.72 7.80
CA THR A 399 5.58 -15.74 8.60
C THR A 399 5.81 -15.15 9.98
N ALA A 400 4.72 -14.96 10.71
CA ALA A 400 4.75 -14.61 12.13
C ALA A 400 4.49 -15.86 12.99
N ALA A 401 5.36 -16.12 13.97
CA ALA A 401 5.23 -17.25 14.89
C ALA A 401 5.09 -16.80 16.35
N SER A 402 4.17 -17.42 17.10
CA SER A 402 4.06 -17.18 18.54
C SER A 402 5.17 -17.91 19.28
N VAL A 403 5.84 -17.22 20.19
CA VAL A 403 6.83 -17.79 21.10
C VAL A 403 6.10 -18.32 22.33
N THR A 404 6.37 -19.58 22.69
CA THR A 404 5.71 -20.27 23.81
C THR A 404 6.69 -21.25 24.42
N ASP A 405 6.61 -21.50 25.72
CA ASP A 405 7.42 -22.57 26.34
C ASP A 405 6.95 -23.93 25.80
N ARG A 406 7.85 -24.63 25.12
CA ARG A 406 7.66 -25.99 24.61
C ARG A 406 8.78 -26.91 25.09
N SER A 407 9.52 -26.53 26.12
CA SER A 407 10.66 -27.27 26.66
C SER A 407 10.32 -28.73 27.02
N LYS A 408 9.06 -28.99 27.39
CA LYS A 408 8.54 -30.32 27.74
C LYS A 408 8.05 -31.14 26.54
N LEU A 409 8.00 -30.55 25.35
CA LEU A 409 7.53 -31.21 24.12
C LEU A 409 8.72 -31.65 23.29
N LYS A 410 8.59 -32.80 22.62
CA LYS A 410 9.68 -33.35 21.78
C LYS A 410 10.04 -32.44 20.59
N ARG A 411 9.15 -31.49 20.25
CA ARG A 411 9.23 -30.69 19.02
C ARG A 411 9.16 -29.20 19.34
N PRO A 412 10.24 -28.45 19.08
CA PRO A 412 10.32 -27.05 19.44
C PRO A 412 9.54 -26.13 18.49
N MET A 413 8.93 -26.65 17.42
CA MET A 413 8.14 -25.84 16.48
C MET A 413 6.87 -26.56 16.02
N ILE A 414 5.78 -25.80 15.90
CA ILE A 414 4.56 -26.19 15.19
C ILE A 414 4.41 -25.29 13.97
N VAL A 415 4.18 -25.88 12.80
CA VAL A 415 3.74 -25.16 11.60
C VAL A 415 2.23 -25.28 11.50
N GLY A 416 1.54 -24.15 11.64
CA GLY A 416 0.07 -24.12 11.62
C GLY A 416 -0.50 -24.07 10.20
N ARG A 417 -1.79 -24.37 10.05
CA ARG A 417 -2.52 -24.45 8.77
C ARG A 417 -2.37 -23.24 7.85
N ARG A 418 -2.13 -22.04 8.39
CA ARG A 418 -1.85 -20.83 7.57
C ARG A 418 -0.58 -21.01 6.73
N ASP A 419 0.42 -21.65 7.31
CA ASP A 419 1.76 -21.80 6.72
C ASP A 419 1.92 -23.12 5.95
N LEU A 420 0.90 -23.97 6.01
CA LEU A 420 0.75 -25.19 5.23
C LEU A 420 -0.06 -25.01 3.94
N LEU A 421 -0.47 -23.78 3.59
CA LEU A 421 -1.14 -23.50 2.32
C LEU A 421 -0.22 -23.84 1.13
N GLY A 422 -0.70 -24.69 0.22
CA GLY A 422 0.09 -25.23 -0.89
C GLY A 422 0.82 -26.55 -0.59
N PHE A 423 0.55 -27.16 0.57
CA PHE A 423 1.03 -28.50 0.90
C PHE A 423 -0.14 -29.46 1.17
N ALA A 424 0.06 -30.75 0.89
CA ALA A 424 -0.87 -31.81 1.28
C ALA A 424 -0.24 -32.68 2.36
N ILE A 425 -0.88 -32.76 3.53
CA ILE A 425 -0.42 -33.62 4.62
C ILE A 425 -0.89 -35.05 4.33
N ARG A 426 0.04 -36.00 4.31
CA ARG A 426 -0.24 -37.43 4.27
C ARG A 426 0.29 -38.07 5.54
N VAL A 427 -0.62 -38.62 6.33
CA VAL A 427 -0.26 -39.40 7.52
C VAL A 427 0.35 -40.72 7.05
N LYS A 428 1.61 -40.98 7.40
CA LYS A 428 2.20 -42.32 7.22
C LYS A 428 1.81 -43.20 8.41
N GLU A 429 1.66 -44.50 8.20
CA GLU A 429 1.37 -45.46 9.29
C GLU A 429 2.41 -45.40 10.42
N SER A 430 3.67 -45.08 10.11
CA SER A 430 4.74 -44.90 11.10
C SER A 430 4.62 -43.62 11.96
N GLU A 431 3.77 -42.69 11.58
CA GLU A 431 3.49 -41.44 12.31
C GLU A 431 2.20 -41.54 13.14
N ALA A 432 1.36 -42.56 12.90
CA ALA A 432 0.16 -42.82 13.68
C ALA A 432 0.56 -43.28 15.09
N GLY A 433 0.22 -42.49 16.11
CA GLY A 433 0.53 -42.80 17.51
C GLY A 433 1.78 -42.11 18.08
N GLN A 434 2.51 -41.31 17.29
CA GLN A 434 3.56 -40.46 17.85
C GLN A 434 2.96 -39.18 18.47
N GLU A 435 2.95 -39.09 19.80
CA GLU A 435 2.48 -37.89 20.52
C GLU A 435 3.38 -36.66 20.28
N ALA A 436 2.79 -35.47 20.49
CA ALA A 436 3.30 -34.14 20.16
C ALA A 436 4.60 -33.74 20.88
#